data_AF-A0A022RZJ5-F1
#
_entry.id   AF-A0A022RZJ5-F1
#
_cell.length_a   1.000
_cell.length_b   1.000
_cell.length_c   1.000
_cell.angle_alpha   90.00
_cell.angle_beta   90.00
_cell.angle_gamma   90.00
#
_symmetry.space_group_name_H-M   'P 1'
#
loop_
_entity.id
_entity.type
_entity.pdbx_description
1 polymer ?
#
loop_
_entity_poly.entity_id
_entity_poly.type
_entity_poly.pdbx_seq_one_letter_code
_entity_poly.pdbx_strand_id
1 'polypeptide(L)'
;MDYVGSYDYWNDYQQKTTTQAFLLEDQNDVVVVAFRGTESFDADAWSSDFDISWYDIPGAGKMHGGFLKALGLQKSKGWPEEQDSGKPETAYYSIRKLLKDRLDKNSKAKFIVTGHSLGGALAVLFPAILALHGETSLLERCEGIYTFGQPRVGDHNFVEFMKETIEKHHIKYYRVVYSFDLVPRLPYDDSTLMFKHFGTCIYYNSFYKGQAMVEEPNKNYFSLIWLIPKMANACWELIRSFTISYTRGPDFREGGLLRVFRFIGLLAAGVPAHCPQDYVNATRLGSADVFQPLLVPTSNGNKVVKTQ
;
A
#
# COMPACT_ATOMS: atom_id res chain seq x y z
N MET A 1 -19.93 -0.53 9.38
CA MET A 1 -19.46 -0.94 8.05
C MET A 1 -20.25 -2.13 7.60
N ASP A 2 -20.87 -2.01 6.44
CA ASP A 2 -21.63 -3.04 5.77
C ASP A 2 -20.75 -3.69 4.72
N TYR A 3 -20.81 -5.02 4.65
CA TYR A 3 -20.05 -5.78 3.67
C TYR A 3 -20.72 -5.70 2.30
N VAL A 4 -19.98 -5.20 1.31
CA VAL A 4 -20.48 -5.08 -0.07
C VAL A 4 -20.22 -6.36 -0.85
N GLY A 5 -19.00 -6.89 -0.76
CA GLY A 5 -18.60 -8.08 -1.50
C GLY A 5 -17.10 -8.35 -1.47
N SER A 6 -16.74 -9.58 -1.87
CA SER A 6 -15.38 -10.04 -2.11
C SER A 6 -15.33 -10.61 -3.51
N TYR A 7 -14.29 -10.27 -4.25
CA TYR A 7 -14.22 -10.56 -5.66
C TYR A 7 -12.84 -11.11 -6.02
N ASP A 8 -12.86 -12.12 -6.90
CA ASP A 8 -11.68 -12.71 -7.52
C ASP A 8 -11.64 -12.29 -8.99
N TYR A 9 -10.58 -11.62 -9.39
CA TYR A 9 -10.45 -10.99 -10.70
C TYR A 9 -9.40 -11.66 -11.58
N TRP A 10 -9.67 -11.62 -12.87
CA TRP A 10 -8.84 -12.23 -13.90
C TRP A 10 -7.52 -11.48 -14.11
N ASN A 11 -6.43 -12.25 -14.25
CA ASN A 11 -5.14 -11.77 -14.71
C ASN A 11 -4.85 -12.32 -16.12
N ASP A 12 -4.84 -11.44 -17.12
CA ASP A 12 -4.71 -11.82 -18.53
C ASP A 12 -3.34 -12.42 -18.89
N TYR A 13 -2.31 -12.17 -18.09
CA TYR A 13 -0.98 -12.74 -18.33
C TYR A 13 -0.84 -14.14 -17.74
N GLN A 14 -1.52 -14.40 -16.61
CA GLN A 14 -1.50 -15.70 -15.93
C GLN A 14 -2.63 -16.64 -16.36
N GLN A 15 -3.65 -16.11 -17.04
CA GLN A 15 -4.84 -16.87 -17.49
C GLN A 15 -5.57 -17.58 -16.34
N LYS A 16 -5.67 -16.90 -15.19
CA LYS A 16 -6.40 -17.36 -13.99
C LYS A 16 -6.83 -16.17 -13.13
N THR A 17 -7.74 -16.40 -12.18
CA THR A 17 -8.14 -15.41 -11.18
C THR A 17 -7.12 -15.38 -10.04
N THR A 18 -6.33 -14.30 -9.95
CA THR A 18 -5.28 -14.15 -8.91
C THR A 18 -5.36 -12.86 -8.13
N THR A 19 -6.09 -11.85 -8.62
CA THR A 19 -6.23 -10.58 -7.93
C THR A 19 -7.51 -10.60 -7.13
N GLN A 20 -7.42 -10.29 -5.84
CA GLN A 20 -8.58 -10.28 -4.96
C GLN A 20 -8.79 -8.91 -4.36
N ALA A 21 -10.04 -8.48 -4.26
CA ALA A 21 -10.41 -7.27 -3.54
C ALA A 21 -11.68 -7.48 -2.73
N PHE A 22 -11.79 -6.73 -1.64
CA PHE A 22 -13.01 -6.66 -0.84
C PHE A 22 -13.49 -5.21 -0.78
N LEU A 23 -14.81 -5.07 -0.74
CA LEU A 23 -15.47 -3.78 -0.61
C LEU A 23 -16.31 -3.75 0.66
N LEU A 24 -16.15 -2.66 1.40
CA LEU A 24 -16.94 -2.33 2.59
C LEU A 24 -17.56 -0.95 2.40
N GLU A 25 -18.71 -0.72 2.98
CA GLU A 25 -19.37 0.58 2.97
C GLU A 25 -19.53 1.05 4.42
N ASP A 26 -19.03 2.23 4.73
CA ASP A 26 -19.25 2.82 6.05
C ASP A 26 -20.59 3.57 6.12
N GLN A 27 -21.05 3.84 7.34
CA GLN A 27 -22.31 4.54 7.62
C GLN A 27 -22.35 5.98 7.04
N ASN A 28 -21.22 6.51 6.62
CA ASN A 28 -21.08 7.84 5.99
C ASN A 28 -21.02 7.78 4.46
N ASP A 29 -21.54 6.73 3.83
CA ASP A 29 -21.51 6.51 2.37
C ASP A 29 -20.07 6.47 1.79
N VAL A 30 -19.10 6.01 2.60
CA VAL A 30 -17.71 5.82 2.16
C VAL A 30 -17.47 4.37 1.80
N VAL A 31 -17.18 4.11 0.54
CA VAL A 31 -16.82 2.78 0.04
C VAL A 31 -15.31 2.57 0.22
N VAL A 32 -14.93 1.57 1.00
CA VAL A 32 -13.54 1.13 1.14
C VAL A 32 -13.27 0.03 0.13
N VAL A 33 -12.40 0.31 -0.84
CA VAL A 33 -11.87 -0.68 -1.79
C VAL A 33 -10.53 -1.16 -1.26
N ALA A 34 -10.45 -2.45 -0.92
CA ALA A 34 -9.24 -3.01 -0.36
C ALA A 34 -8.71 -4.18 -1.20
N PHE A 35 -7.51 -4.01 -1.73
CA PHE A 35 -6.83 -5.05 -2.50
C PHE A 35 -6.06 -5.99 -1.56
N ARG A 36 -6.22 -7.29 -1.78
CA ARG A 36 -5.44 -8.31 -1.08
C ARG A 36 -4.01 -8.32 -1.62
N GLY A 37 -3.03 -8.44 -0.73
CA GLY A 37 -1.65 -8.75 -1.11
C GLY A 37 -1.42 -10.25 -1.29
N THR A 38 -0.22 -10.61 -1.75
CA THR A 38 0.25 -12.00 -1.77
C THR A 38 0.23 -12.59 -0.36
N GLU A 39 -0.04 -13.90 -0.25
CA GLU A 39 -0.08 -14.57 1.05
C GLU A 39 1.25 -14.41 1.79
N SER A 40 1.19 -14.15 3.10
CA SER A 40 2.38 -13.81 3.87
C SER A 40 3.39 -14.94 4.08
N PHE A 41 3.10 -16.10 3.50
CA PHE A 41 3.77 -17.37 3.72
C PHE A 41 4.57 -17.83 2.50
N ASP A 42 4.65 -17.00 1.46
CA ASP A 42 5.42 -17.28 0.26
C ASP A 42 6.47 -16.18 0.04
N ALA A 43 7.54 -16.25 0.85
CA ALA A 43 8.66 -15.31 0.78
C ALA A 43 9.43 -15.44 -0.55
N ASP A 44 9.44 -16.65 -1.14
CA ASP A 44 9.94 -16.88 -2.48
C ASP A 44 9.06 -16.15 -3.49
N ALA A 45 7.73 -16.32 -3.46
CA ALA A 45 6.82 -15.55 -4.30
C ALA A 45 6.91 -14.05 -4.08
N TRP A 46 7.18 -13.55 -2.87
CA TRP A 46 7.45 -12.12 -2.71
C TRP A 46 8.66 -11.70 -3.53
N SER A 47 9.80 -12.40 -3.42
CA SER A 47 11.01 -12.04 -4.16
C SER A 47 10.95 -12.36 -5.66
N SER A 48 10.19 -13.38 -6.07
CA SER A 48 10.08 -13.86 -7.45
C SER A 48 8.87 -13.30 -8.22
N ASP A 49 7.78 -12.92 -7.55
CA ASP A 49 6.62 -12.21 -8.15
C ASP A 49 6.90 -10.72 -8.36
N PHE A 50 7.98 -10.18 -7.78
CA PHE A 50 8.62 -8.98 -8.32
C PHE A 50 9.24 -9.33 -9.68
N ASP A 51 8.39 -9.58 -10.67
CA ASP A 51 8.72 -9.39 -12.07
C ASP A 51 9.07 -7.91 -12.24
N ILE A 52 10.35 -7.58 -12.05
CA ILE A 52 10.93 -6.23 -12.15
C ILE A 52 10.91 -5.73 -13.61
N SER A 53 10.02 -6.25 -14.44
CA SER A 53 9.74 -5.68 -15.75
C SER A 53 9.09 -4.30 -15.58
N TRP A 54 9.63 -3.34 -16.33
CA TRP A 54 9.01 -2.04 -16.47
C TRP A 54 7.92 -2.09 -17.53
N TYR A 55 6.79 -1.44 -17.26
CA TYR A 55 5.81 -1.06 -18.27
C TYR A 55 5.79 0.46 -18.35
N ASP A 56 6.08 1.00 -19.53
CA ASP A 56 6.15 2.44 -19.77
C ASP A 56 4.79 2.95 -20.26
N ILE A 57 4.26 3.96 -19.56
CA ILE A 57 3.05 4.66 -19.98
C ILE A 57 3.43 6.08 -20.39
N PRO A 58 3.27 6.43 -21.69
CA PRO A 58 3.57 7.78 -22.17
C PRO A 58 2.87 8.86 -21.34
N GLY A 59 3.64 9.83 -20.85
CA GLY A 59 3.13 10.93 -20.02
C GLY A 59 2.94 10.62 -18.53
N ALA A 60 3.02 9.35 -18.12
CA ALA A 60 2.94 8.94 -16.71
C ALA A 60 4.19 8.21 -16.19
N GLY A 61 5.12 7.82 -17.07
CA GLY A 61 6.38 7.17 -16.66
C GLY A 61 6.28 5.65 -16.56
N LYS A 62 7.33 5.05 -15.98
CA LYS A 62 7.45 3.60 -15.88
C LYS A 62 6.88 3.09 -14.56
N MET A 63 6.16 1.98 -14.63
CA MET A 63 5.51 1.30 -13.50
C MET A 63 5.87 -0.19 -13.50
N HIS A 64 5.82 -0.80 -12.31
CA HIS A 64 6.07 -2.24 -12.15
C HIS A 64 5.05 -3.08 -12.95
N GLY A 65 5.54 -3.80 -13.96
CA GLY A 65 4.72 -4.55 -14.90
C GLY A 65 3.88 -5.62 -14.21
N GLY A 66 4.46 -6.36 -13.25
CA GLY A 66 3.72 -7.35 -12.46
C GLY A 66 2.48 -6.79 -11.76
N PHE A 67 2.57 -5.56 -11.24
CA PHE A 67 1.47 -4.92 -10.52
C PHE A 67 0.38 -4.42 -11.47
N LEU A 68 0.77 -3.88 -12.62
CA LEU A 68 -0.19 -3.51 -13.68
C LEU A 68 -0.93 -4.72 -14.22
N LYS A 69 -0.23 -5.85 -14.45
CA LYS A 69 -0.82 -7.12 -14.88
C LYS A 69 -1.85 -7.62 -13.86
N ALA A 70 -1.52 -7.57 -12.57
CA ALA A 70 -2.44 -7.93 -11.51
C ALA A 70 -3.65 -6.98 -11.44
N LEU A 71 -3.45 -5.68 -11.63
CA LEU A 71 -4.54 -4.70 -11.59
C LEU A 71 -5.53 -4.86 -12.76
N GLY A 72 -5.03 -5.19 -13.95
CA GLY A 72 -5.91 -5.43 -15.11
C GLY A 72 -5.34 -5.09 -16.49
N LEU A 73 -4.03 -4.89 -16.62
CA LEU A 73 -3.36 -4.69 -17.91
C LEU A 73 -3.68 -5.84 -18.86
N GLN A 74 -4.17 -5.53 -20.05
CA GLN A 74 -4.53 -6.50 -21.08
C GLN A 74 -3.35 -6.78 -22.01
N LYS A 75 -3.06 -8.06 -22.28
CA LYS A 75 -1.88 -8.50 -23.02
C LYS A 75 -1.79 -7.94 -24.44
N SER A 76 -2.93 -7.78 -25.11
CA SER A 76 -2.98 -7.34 -26.51
C SER A 76 -3.27 -5.86 -26.71
N LYS A 77 -3.89 -5.20 -25.72
CA LYS A 77 -4.43 -3.83 -25.86
C LYS A 77 -3.87 -2.84 -24.84
N GLY A 78 -3.07 -3.30 -23.88
CA GLY A 78 -2.60 -2.47 -22.78
C GLY A 78 -3.75 -2.06 -21.87
N TRP A 79 -4.01 -0.76 -21.80
CA TRP A 79 -5.08 -0.14 -21.01
C TRP A 79 -6.13 0.50 -21.94
N PRO A 80 -7.01 -0.29 -22.58
CA PRO A 80 -8.12 0.29 -23.33
C PRO A 80 -9.08 1.03 -22.39
N GLU A 81 -9.79 2.03 -22.90
CA GLU A 81 -10.73 2.81 -22.09
C GLU A 81 -11.84 1.92 -21.50
N GLU A 82 -12.31 0.92 -22.24
CA GLU A 82 -13.25 -0.10 -21.79
C GLU A 82 -12.73 -1.50 -22.10
N GLN A 83 -13.16 -2.47 -21.29
CA GLN A 83 -12.84 -3.87 -21.51
C GLN A 83 -13.77 -4.50 -22.55
N ASP A 84 -13.21 -5.33 -23.44
CA ASP A 84 -13.99 -6.03 -24.48
C ASP A 84 -15.11 -6.88 -23.87
N SER A 85 -16.30 -6.79 -24.46
CA SER A 85 -17.45 -7.61 -24.07
C SER A 85 -17.12 -9.10 -24.20
N GLY A 86 -17.41 -9.88 -23.15
CA GLY A 86 -17.23 -11.33 -23.12
C GLY A 86 -15.86 -11.80 -22.62
N LYS A 87 -14.93 -10.89 -22.26
CA LYS A 87 -13.73 -11.26 -21.51
C LYS A 87 -14.00 -11.35 -20.00
N PRO A 88 -13.30 -12.22 -19.26
CA PRO A 88 -13.35 -12.23 -17.80
C PRO A 88 -12.96 -10.87 -17.21
N GLU A 89 -13.71 -10.39 -16.22
CA GLU A 89 -13.50 -9.07 -15.64
C GLU A 89 -12.14 -8.98 -14.91
N THR A 90 -11.38 -7.92 -15.19
CA THR A 90 -10.18 -7.59 -14.41
C THR A 90 -10.51 -6.60 -13.30
N ALA A 91 -9.62 -6.52 -12.30
CA ALA A 91 -9.90 -5.78 -11.08
C ALA A 91 -10.19 -4.30 -11.34
N TYR A 92 -9.39 -3.64 -12.18
CA TYR A 92 -9.58 -2.23 -12.51
C TYR A 92 -10.96 -1.95 -13.11
N TYR A 93 -11.34 -2.64 -14.20
CA TYR A 93 -12.58 -2.32 -14.92
C TYR A 93 -13.82 -2.65 -14.08
N SER A 94 -13.81 -3.78 -13.37
CA SER A 94 -14.93 -4.19 -12.51
C SER A 94 -15.13 -3.23 -11.35
N ILE A 95 -14.06 -2.89 -10.62
CA ILE A 95 -14.12 -1.96 -9.48
C ILE A 95 -14.47 -0.55 -9.96
N ARG A 96 -13.90 -0.07 -11.08
CA ARG A 96 -14.25 1.23 -11.67
C ARG A 96 -15.75 1.30 -11.96
N LYS A 97 -16.30 0.29 -12.63
CA LYS A 97 -17.74 0.22 -12.96
C LYS A 97 -18.59 0.20 -11.68
N LEU A 98 -18.23 -0.63 -10.71
CA LEU A 98 -18.94 -0.73 -9.43
C LEU A 98 -18.95 0.60 -8.66
N LEU A 99 -17.82 1.33 -8.66
CA LEU A 99 -17.73 2.66 -8.09
C LEU A 99 -18.61 3.65 -8.85
N LYS A 100 -18.55 3.70 -10.19
CA LYS A 100 -19.44 4.58 -10.98
C LYS A 100 -20.91 4.32 -10.65
N ASP A 101 -21.35 3.07 -10.70
CA ASP A 101 -22.74 2.67 -10.42
C ASP A 101 -23.21 3.08 -9.01
N ARG A 102 -22.32 3.05 -8.01
CA ARG A 102 -22.63 3.43 -6.63
C ARG A 102 -22.63 4.93 -6.44
N LEU A 103 -21.58 5.59 -6.89
CA LEU A 103 -21.40 7.03 -6.71
C LEU A 103 -22.37 7.84 -7.59
N ASP A 104 -22.90 7.28 -8.68
CA ASP A 104 -23.95 7.93 -9.47
C ASP A 104 -25.33 7.85 -8.80
N LYS A 105 -25.56 6.84 -7.95
CA LYS A 105 -26.78 6.72 -7.12
C LYS A 105 -26.75 7.63 -5.90
N ASN A 106 -25.56 7.95 -5.39
CA ASN A 106 -25.38 8.85 -4.27
C ASN A 106 -24.23 9.83 -4.55
N SER A 107 -24.58 11.07 -4.92
CA SER A 107 -23.59 12.10 -5.25
C SER A 107 -22.68 12.51 -4.09
N LYS A 108 -23.04 12.17 -2.84
CA LYS A 108 -22.22 12.39 -1.66
C LYS A 108 -21.29 11.22 -1.33
N ALA A 109 -21.52 10.05 -1.94
CA ALA A 109 -20.70 8.88 -1.69
C ALA A 109 -19.26 9.14 -2.14
N LYS A 110 -18.34 8.66 -1.33
CA LYS A 110 -16.90 8.75 -1.58
C LYS A 110 -16.30 7.35 -1.53
N PHE A 111 -15.04 7.24 -1.92
CA PHE A 111 -14.31 6.01 -1.70
C PHE A 111 -12.90 6.23 -1.19
N ILE A 112 -12.39 5.21 -0.53
CA ILE A 112 -10.99 5.09 -0.10
C ILE A 112 -10.43 3.84 -0.76
N VAL A 113 -9.17 3.90 -1.18
CA VAL A 113 -8.45 2.75 -1.70
C VAL A 113 -7.37 2.34 -0.70
N THR A 114 -7.28 1.04 -0.42
CA THR A 114 -6.31 0.51 0.53
C THR A 114 -5.79 -0.85 0.12
N GLY A 115 -4.72 -1.27 0.76
CA GLY A 115 -4.16 -2.60 0.57
C GLY A 115 -2.87 -2.79 1.36
N HIS A 116 -2.57 -4.06 1.62
CA HIS A 116 -1.33 -4.48 2.27
C HIS A 116 -0.41 -5.17 1.24
N SER A 117 0.91 -4.97 1.36
CA SER A 117 1.90 -5.61 0.47
C SER A 117 1.66 -5.27 -1.01
N LEU A 118 1.63 -6.28 -1.90
CA LEU A 118 1.16 -6.18 -3.29
C LEU A 118 -0.15 -5.39 -3.41
N GLY A 119 -1.12 -5.61 -2.52
CA GLY A 119 -2.38 -4.87 -2.52
C GLY A 119 -2.19 -3.37 -2.30
N GLY A 120 -1.17 -2.97 -1.55
CA GLY A 120 -0.79 -1.57 -1.40
C GLY A 120 -0.29 -0.96 -2.71
N ALA A 121 0.45 -1.72 -3.53
CA ALA A 121 0.83 -1.27 -4.86
C ALA A 121 -0.38 -1.12 -5.79
N LEU A 122 -1.32 -2.09 -5.77
CA LEU A 122 -2.57 -2.00 -6.53
C LEU A 122 -3.43 -0.81 -6.10
N ALA A 123 -3.46 -0.50 -4.80
CA ALA A 123 -4.18 0.64 -4.26
C ALA A 123 -3.65 2.00 -4.77
N VAL A 124 -2.37 2.09 -5.09
CA VAL A 124 -1.76 3.28 -5.71
C VAL A 124 -1.98 3.30 -7.22
N LEU A 125 -1.85 2.15 -7.89
CA LEU A 125 -2.04 2.07 -9.34
C LEU A 125 -3.49 2.29 -9.76
N PHE A 126 -4.48 1.89 -8.94
CA PHE A 126 -5.89 2.06 -9.26
C PHE A 126 -6.26 3.53 -9.60
N PRO A 127 -6.02 4.53 -8.72
CA PRO A 127 -6.25 5.93 -9.06
C PRO A 127 -5.33 6.45 -10.16
N ALA A 128 -4.12 5.89 -10.34
CA ALA A 128 -3.27 6.23 -11.47
C ALA A 128 -3.94 5.90 -12.81
N ILE A 129 -4.50 4.70 -12.95
CA ILE A 129 -5.21 4.29 -14.17
C ILE A 129 -6.54 5.05 -14.32
N LEU A 130 -7.23 5.41 -13.22
CA LEU A 130 -8.38 6.33 -13.30
C LEU A 130 -7.99 7.67 -13.94
N ALA A 131 -6.85 8.25 -13.53
CA ALA A 131 -6.34 9.50 -14.09
C ALA A 131 -5.98 9.37 -15.58
N LEU A 132 -5.33 8.27 -15.96
CA LEU A 132 -5.02 7.96 -17.36
C LEU A 132 -6.27 7.80 -18.23
N HIS A 133 -7.35 7.24 -17.68
CA HIS A 133 -8.63 7.10 -18.37
C HIS A 133 -9.53 8.35 -18.25
N GLY A 134 -9.04 9.43 -17.64
CA GLY A 134 -9.80 10.68 -17.53
C GLY A 134 -11.01 10.62 -16.58
N GLU A 135 -11.06 9.66 -15.66
CA GLU A 135 -12.18 9.44 -14.71
C GLU A 135 -12.18 10.47 -13.57
N THR A 136 -12.26 11.74 -13.95
CA THR A 136 -12.15 12.91 -13.06
C THR A 136 -13.21 12.90 -11.96
N SER A 137 -14.46 12.52 -12.30
CA SER A 137 -15.57 12.46 -11.33
C SER A 137 -15.39 11.38 -10.26
N LEU A 138 -14.63 10.32 -10.56
CA LEU A 138 -14.23 9.35 -9.54
C LEU A 138 -13.09 9.90 -8.70
N LEU A 139 -12.07 10.49 -9.32
CA LEU A 139 -10.91 11.04 -8.59
C LEU A 139 -11.31 12.13 -7.60
N GLU A 140 -12.25 13.01 -7.95
CA GLU A 140 -12.81 14.03 -7.05
C GLU A 140 -13.55 13.43 -5.84
N ARG A 141 -13.98 12.16 -5.94
CA ARG A 141 -14.67 11.43 -4.87
C ARG A 141 -13.77 10.38 -4.19
N CYS A 142 -12.49 10.34 -4.56
CA CYS A 142 -11.46 9.56 -3.88
C CYS A 142 -10.99 10.34 -2.64
N GLU A 143 -11.43 9.94 -1.45
CA GLU A 143 -11.08 10.64 -0.21
C GLU A 143 -9.64 10.35 0.22
N GLY A 144 -9.14 9.15 -0.08
CA GLY A 144 -7.77 8.82 0.25
C GLY A 144 -7.28 7.46 -0.22
N ILE A 145 -5.97 7.33 -0.16
CA ILE A 145 -5.18 6.15 -0.45
C ILE A 145 -4.38 5.85 0.82
N TYR A 146 -4.62 4.70 1.44
CA TYR A 146 -3.93 4.30 2.66
C TYR A 146 -3.32 2.93 2.44
N THR A 147 -1.99 2.84 2.47
CA THR A 147 -1.31 1.58 2.13
C THR A 147 -0.45 1.09 3.28
N PHE A 148 -0.27 -0.22 3.36
CA PHE A 148 0.43 -0.88 4.46
C PHE A 148 1.49 -1.80 3.88
N GLY A 149 2.77 -1.55 4.19
CA GLY A 149 3.84 -2.38 3.65
C GLY A 149 3.95 -2.31 2.12
N GLN A 150 3.54 -1.18 1.52
CA GLN A 150 3.55 -1.00 0.07
C GLN A 150 4.98 -1.02 -0.48
N PRO A 151 5.28 -1.84 -1.50
CA PRO A 151 6.54 -1.77 -2.24
C PRO A 151 6.58 -0.54 -3.16
N ARG A 152 7.76 -0.19 -3.67
CA ARG A 152 7.89 0.86 -4.69
C ARG A 152 7.19 0.44 -5.98
N VAL A 153 6.50 1.38 -6.60
CA VAL A 153 5.55 1.09 -7.70
C VAL A 153 6.04 1.58 -9.05
N GLY A 154 6.76 2.71 -9.08
CA GLY A 154 7.15 3.37 -10.32
C GLY A 154 8.45 4.14 -10.23
N ASP A 155 8.86 4.68 -11.37
CA ASP A 155 10.04 5.53 -11.50
C ASP A 155 9.76 6.97 -11.03
N HIS A 156 10.73 7.86 -11.23
CA HIS A 156 10.58 9.27 -10.87
C HIS A 156 9.44 9.97 -11.62
N ASN A 157 9.24 9.65 -12.91
CA ASN A 157 8.18 10.27 -13.71
C ASN A 157 6.79 9.85 -13.20
N PHE A 158 6.63 8.59 -12.83
CA PHE A 158 5.42 8.11 -12.17
C PHE A 158 5.15 8.78 -10.82
N VAL A 159 6.21 9.01 -10.04
CA VAL A 159 6.10 9.75 -8.78
C VAL A 159 5.56 11.15 -9.00
N GLU A 160 6.07 11.90 -9.97
CA GLU A 160 5.58 13.26 -10.24
C GLU A 160 4.15 13.25 -10.78
N PHE A 161 3.84 12.34 -11.71
CA PHE A 161 2.47 12.14 -12.20
C PHE A 161 1.46 11.89 -11.07
N MET A 162 1.80 11.04 -10.10
CA MET A 162 0.91 10.74 -8.98
C MET A 162 0.80 11.89 -7.99
N LYS A 163 1.88 12.65 -7.73
CA LYS A 163 1.81 13.86 -6.90
C LYS A 163 0.86 14.89 -7.51
N GLU A 164 0.99 15.17 -8.80
CA GLU A 164 0.10 16.09 -9.51
C GLU A 164 -1.35 15.62 -9.46
N THR A 165 -1.60 14.32 -9.66
CA THR A 165 -2.94 13.72 -9.57
C THR A 165 -3.53 13.90 -8.17
N ILE A 166 -2.75 13.60 -7.14
CA ILE A 166 -3.18 13.70 -5.74
C ILE A 166 -3.46 15.14 -5.34
N GLU A 167 -2.57 16.08 -5.69
CA GLU A 167 -2.72 17.49 -5.38
C GLU A 167 -3.96 18.07 -6.07
N LYS A 168 -4.10 17.83 -7.38
CA LYS A 168 -5.23 18.29 -8.19
C LYS A 168 -6.58 17.85 -7.62
N HIS A 169 -6.68 16.60 -7.16
CA HIS A 169 -7.93 16.01 -6.67
C HIS A 169 -8.05 16.01 -5.13
N HIS A 170 -7.10 16.63 -4.42
CA HIS A 170 -7.08 16.74 -2.96
C HIS A 170 -7.17 15.38 -2.23
N ILE A 171 -6.54 14.35 -2.79
CA ILE A 171 -6.60 12.98 -2.29
C ILE A 171 -5.63 12.83 -1.09
N LYS A 172 -6.08 12.32 0.05
CA LYS A 172 -5.15 12.02 1.16
C LYS A 172 -4.31 10.81 0.78
N TYR A 173 -2.99 10.86 0.93
CA TYR A 173 -2.14 9.69 0.68
C TYR A 173 -1.14 9.45 1.82
N TYR A 174 -1.29 8.29 2.47
CA TYR A 174 -0.41 7.86 3.55
C TYR A 174 0.08 6.44 3.31
N ARG A 175 1.41 6.29 3.34
CA ARG A 175 2.09 5.01 3.25
C ARG A 175 2.55 4.59 4.64
N VAL A 176 1.93 3.57 5.20
CA VAL A 176 2.25 3.06 6.53
C VAL A 176 3.35 2.01 6.42
N VAL A 177 4.43 2.19 7.18
CA VAL A 177 5.58 1.29 7.21
C VAL A 177 5.86 0.88 8.65
N TYR A 178 6.03 -0.42 8.88
CA TYR A 178 6.35 -0.94 10.21
C TYR A 178 7.79 -1.42 10.27
N SER A 179 8.55 -0.87 11.22
CA SER A 179 9.85 -1.35 11.67
C SER A 179 10.82 -1.62 10.50
N PHE A 180 11.43 -2.80 10.48
CA PHE A 180 12.33 -3.24 9.43
C PHE A 180 11.64 -4.07 8.34
N ASP A 181 10.35 -3.88 8.09
CA ASP A 181 9.65 -4.56 7.00
C ASP A 181 10.42 -4.46 5.66
N LEU A 182 10.77 -5.60 5.09
CA LEU A 182 11.54 -5.66 3.87
C LEU A 182 10.77 -5.10 2.65
N VAL A 183 9.45 -5.26 2.57
CA VAL A 183 8.70 -5.05 1.32
C VAL A 183 8.67 -3.59 0.86
N PRO A 184 8.45 -2.58 1.73
CA PRO A 184 8.57 -1.17 1.33
C PRO A 184 9.94 -0.79 0.78
N ARG A 185 10.96 -1.57 1.09
CA ARG A 185 12.33 -1.31 0.65
C ARG A 185 12.63 -1.96 -0.71
N LEU A 186 11.65 -2.61 -1.32
CA LEU A 186 11.69 -3.26 -2.63
C LEU A 186 10.68 -2.65 -3.62
N PRO A 187 10.97 -2.68 -4.93
CA PRO A 187 12.30 -2.86 -5.52
C PRO A 187 13.28 -1.77 -5.03
N TYR A 188 14.59 -2.02 -5.14
CA TYR A 188 15.58 -1.08 -4.58
C TYR A 188 15.57 0.26 -5.31
N ASP A 189 15.76 1.34 -4.55
CA ASP A 189 16.04 2.65 -5.13
C ASP A 189 17.55 2.79 -5.26
N ASP A 190 18.07 2.25 -6.36
CA ASP A 190 19.46 2.38 -6.78
C ASP A 190 19.52 2.82 -8.25
N SER A 191 20.72 3.08 -8.74
CA SER A 191 20.94 3.52 -10.12
C SER A 191 20.54 2.50 -11.17
N THR A 192 20.29 1.24 -10.79
CA THR A 192 19.93 0.16 -11.72
C THR A 192 18.42 -0.04 -11.81
N LEU A 193 17.72 0.01 -10.68
CA LEU A 193 16.29 -0.24 -10.60
C LEU A 193 15.48 1.05 -10.62
N MET A 194 15.97 2.18 -10.08
CA MET A 194 15.36 3.52 -10.17
C MET A 194 13.90 3.66 -9.67
N PHE A 195 13.38 2.68 -8.92
CA PHE A 195 12.06 2.76 -8.31
C PHE A 195 12.05 3.74 -7.14
N LYS A 196 10.99 4.53 -7.02
CA LYS A 196 10.87 5.58 -5.99
C LYS A 196 9.56 5.51 -5.21
N HIS A 197 9.63 5.94 -3.96
CA HIS A 197 8.45 6.26 -3.16
C HIS A 197 8.06 7.73 -3.31
N PHE A 198 6.83 8.02 -2.94
CA PHE A 198 6.27 9.37 -2.85
C PHE A 198 5.20 9.43 -1.75
N GLY A 199 4.70 10.63 -1.48
CA GLY A 199 3.72 10.87 -0.41
C GLY A 199 4.32 10.81 0.99
N THR A 200 3.45 10.82 2.01
CA THR A 200 3.87 10.82 3.41
C THR A 200 4.04 9.39 3.92
N CYS A 201 5.24 9.07 4.42
CA CYS A 201 5.52 7.81 5.11
C CYS A 201 5.17 7.95 6.59
N ILE A 202 4.22 7.13 7.07
CA ILE A 202 3.90 6.98 8.48
C ILE A 202 4.66 5.76 8.99
N TYR A 203 5.82 6.03 9.59
CA TYR A 203 6.71 4.99 10.08
C TYR A 203 6.44 4.66 11.54
N TYR A 204 6.22 3.38 11.84
CA TYR A 204 6.11 2.86 13.21
C TYR A 204 7.35 2.06 13.58
N ASN A 205 7.93 2.30 14.75
CA ASN A 205 9.01 1.46 15.25
C ASN A 205 8.50 0.17 15.93
N SER A 206 9.41 -0.68 16.41
CA SER A 206 9.11 -1.95 17.11
C SER A 206 8.39 -1.78 18.46
N PHE A 207 8.13 -0.55 18.90
CA PHE A 207 7.30 -0.23 20.06
C PHE A 207 5.95 0.38 19.67
N TYR A 208 5.61 0.36 18.38
CA TYR A 208 4.41 0.98 17.79
C TYR A 208 4.33 2.50 18.01
N LYS A 209 5.48 3.16 18.17
CA LYS A 209 5.54 4.64 18.16
C LYS A 209 5.67 5.09 16.71
N GLY A 210 4.69 5.88 16.26
CA GLY A 210 4.61 6.39 14.89
C GLY A 210 5.28 7.76 14.71
N GLN A 211 5.76 8.02 13.51
CA GLN A 211 6.30 9.32 13.09
C GLN A 211 6.05 9.52 11.59
N ALA A 212 5.62 10.72 11.20
CA ALA A 212 5.55 11.14 9.80
C ALA A 212 6.95 11.50 9.28
N MET A 213 7.32 10.96 8.12
CA MET A 213 8.59 11.20 7.44
C MET A 213 8.45 11.07 5.93
N VAL A 214 9.48 11.50 5.19
CA VAL A 214 9.50 11.39 3.72
C VAL A 214 9.85 9.96 3.29
N GLU A 215 10.83 9.33 3.95
CA GLU A 215 11.33 8.00 3.63
C GLU A 215 11.64 7.25 4.92
N GLU A 216 11.38 5.94 4.95
CA GLU A 216 11.68 5.07 6.07
C GLU A 216 13.19 4.88 6.31
N PRO A 217 13.61 4.59 7.56
CA PRO A 217 15.00 4.27 7.86
C PRO A 217 15.48 3.02 7.11
N ASN A 218 16.78 2.98 6.75
CA ASN A 218 17.38 1.86 6.02
C ASN A 218 16.64 1.55 4.70
N LYS A 219 16.53 2.57 3.84
CA LYS A 219 15.76 2.60 2.58
C LYS A 219 15.88 1.38 1.66
N ASN A 220 17.08 0.81 1.53
CA ASN A 220 17.37 -0.36 0.67
C ASN A 220 17.71 -1.61 1.49
N TYR A 221 17.40 -1.64 2.79
CA TYR A 221 17.55 -2.78 3.70
C TYR A 221 19.00 -3.29 3.98
N PHE A 222 19.98 -3.02 3.11
CA PHE A 222 21.35 -3.57 3.16
C PHE A 222 22.36 -2.86 4.06
N SER A 223 22.00 -1.75 4.72
CA SER A 223 22.99 -0.99 5.48
C SER A 223 23.53 -1.78 6.69
N LEU A 224 24.86 -1.91 6.76
CA LEU A 224 25.56 -2.63 7.82
C LEU A 224 25.38 -2.00 9.21
N ILE A 225 25.24 -0.67 9.28
CA ILE A 225 24.97 0.07 10.52
C ILE A 225 23.66 -0.42 11.17
N TRP A 226 22.71 -0.86 10.34
CA TRP A 226 21.42 -1.35 10.79
C TRP A 226 21.41 -2.85 11.11
N LEU A 227 22.51 -3.58 10.95
CA LEU A 227 22.56 -5.02 11.24
C LEU A 227 22.27 -5.33 12.71
N ILE A 228 22.99 -4.67 13.63
CA ILE A 228 22.81 -4.86 15.08
C ILE A 228 21.41 -4.41 15.54
N PRO A 229 20.91 -3.20 15.17
CA PRO A 229 19.54 -2.78 15.47
C PRO A 229 18.47 -3.74 14.94
N LYS A 230 18.64 -4.30 13.72
CA LYS A 230 17.72 -5.29 13.15
C LYS A 230 17.63 -6.55 14.01
N MET A 231 18.77 -7.07 14.45
CA MET A 231 18.82 -8.25 15.33
C MET A 231 18.24 -7.97 16.71
N ALA A 232 18.56 -6.82 17.31
CA ALA A 232 17.97 -6.41 18.58
C ALA A 232 16.44 -6.31 18.47
N ASN A 233 15.92 -5.72 17.38
CA ASN A 233 14.48 -5.66 17.12
C ASN A 233 13.87 -7.05 16.92
N ALA A 234 14.51 -7.95 16.17
CA ALA A 234 14.00 -9.31 15.99
C ALA A 234 13.89 -10.06 17.33
N CYS A 235 14.90 -9.99 18.18
CA CYS A 235 14.87 -10.55 19.53
C CYS A 235 13.75 -9.92 20.38
N TRP A 236 13.63 -8.59 20.35
CA TRP A 236 12.58 -7.88 21.08
C TRP A 236 11.18 -8.27 20.61
N GLU A 237 10.94 -8.33 19.30
CA GLU A 237 9.64 -8.69 18.72
C GLU A 237 9.27 -10.14 19.07
N LEU A 238 10.25 -11.05 19.07
CA LEU A 238 10.02 -12.42 19.54
C LEU A 238 9.58 -12.43 21.01
N ILE A 239 10.28 -11.73 21.91
CA ILE A 239 9.88 -11.63 23.33
C ILE A 239 8.48 -11.00 23.46
N ARG A 240 8.22 -9.93 22.71
CA ARG A 240 6.95 -9.22 22.69
C ARG A 240 5.79 -10.12 22.25
N SER A 241 6.00 -11.05 21.32
CA SER A 241 4.94 -11.96 20.85
C SER A 241 4.33 -12.88 21.93
N PHE A 242 5.06 -13.09 23.02
CA PHE A 242 4.59 -13.83 24.19
C PHE A 242 4.02 -12.93 25.28
N THR A 243 4.40 -11.65 25.32
CA THR A 243 4.09 -10.73 26.41
C THR A 243 3.03 -9.67 26.06
N ILE A 244 2.80 -9.39 24.78
CA ILE A 244 1.95 -8.28 24.32
C ILE A 244 0.50 -8.41 24.79
N SER A 245 -0.05 -9.63 24.85
CA SER A 245 -1.41 -9.86 25.33
C SER A 245 -1.61 -9.50 26.81
N TYR A 246 -0.55 -9.63 27.62
CA TYR A 246 -0.60 -9.28 29.04
C TYR A 246 -0.39 -7.77 29.28
N THR A 247 0.30 -7.10 28.36
CA THR A 247 0.64 -5.67 28.50
C THR A 247 -0.32 -4.73 27.78
N ARG A 248 -0.96 -5.20 26.69
CA ARG A 248 -1.86 -4.40 25.83
C ARG A 248 -3.28 -4.96 25.75
N GLY A 249 -3.51 -6.16 26.27
CA GLY A 249 -4.81 -6.81 26.28
C GLY A 249 -4.93 -7.99 25.31
N PRO A 250 -5.94 -8.86 25.49
CA PRO A 250 -6.06 -10.14 24.79
C PRO A 250 -6.17 -10.00 23.26
N ASP A 251 -6.76 -8.92 22.77
CA ASP A 251 -6.91 -8.64 21.33
C ASP A 251 -5.60 -8.54 20.55
N PHE A 252 -4.49 -8.29 21.24
CA PHE A 252 -3.16 -8.16 20.63
C PHE A 252 -2.38 -9.48 20.62
N ARG A 253 -2.99 -10.57 21.10
CA ARG A 253 -2.33 -11.88 21.19
C ARG A 253 -1.86 -12.33 19.80
N GLU A 254 -0.60 -12.69 19.72
CA GLU A 254 -0.05 -13.27 18.49
C GLU A 254 -0.33 -14.77 18.43
N GLY A 255 -0.74 -15.23 17.23
CA GLY A 255 -0.94 -16.64 16.94
C GLY A 255 0.36 -17.43 16.92
N GLY A 256 0.27 -18.75 17.09
CA GLY A 256 1.45 -19.64 17.09
C GLY A 256 2.26 -19.55 15.81
N LEU A 257 1.59 -19.41 14.67
CA LEU A 257 2.24 -19.29 13.36
C LEU A 257 3.09 -18.02 13.24
N LEU A 258 2.58 -16.85 13.66
CA LEU A 258 3.37 -15.61 13.65
C LEU A 258 4.62 -15.73 14.54
N ARG A 259 4.53 -16.43 15.67
CA ARG A 259 5.69 -16.70 16.54
C ARG A 259 6.76 -17.53 15.85
N VAL A 260 6.37 -18.54 15.06
CA VAL A 260 7.31 -19.31 14.22
C VAL A 260 8.03 -18.38 13.25
N PHE A 261 7.31 -17.47 12.60
CA PHE A 261 7.95 -16.44 11.75
C PHE A 261 8.90 -15.55 12.54
N ARG A 262 8.55 -15.15 13.77
CA ARG A 262 9.48 -14.37 14.61
C ARG A 262 10.76 -15.12 14.97
N PHE A 263 10.72 -16.45 15.13
CA PHE A 263 11.94 -17.27 15.25
C PHE A 263 12.77 -17.25 13.96
N ILE A 264 12.14 -17.36 12.78
CA ILE A 264 12.83 -17.20 11.48
C ILE A 264 13.43 -15.79 11.36
N GLY A 265 12.75 -14.78 11.92
CA GLY A 265 13.21 -13.40 11.97
C GLY A 265 14.54 -13.18 12.68
N LEU A 266 14.99 -14.13 13.51
CA LEU A 266 16.33 -14.10 14.10
C LEU A 266 17.43 -14.39 13.06
N LEU A 267 17.10 -15.08 11.98
CA LEU A 267 18.00 -15.36 10.85
C LEU A 267 17.82 -14.34 9.72
N ALA A 268 16.57 -13.95 9.45
CA ALA A 268 16.20 -13.00 8.42
C ALA A 268 15.32 -11.89 9.03
N ALA A 269 15.96 -10.89 9.65
CA ALA A 269 15.23 -9.78 10.26
C ALA A 269 14.23 -9.13 9.31
N GLY A 270 13.18 -8.51 9.85
CA GLY A 270 12.26 -7.70 9.04
C GLY A 270 11.24 -8.48 8.23
N VAL A 271 11.44 -9.77 7.94
CA VAL A 271 10.41 -10.62 7.30
C VAL A 271 9.13 -10.69 8.16
N PRO A 272 9.20 -10.93 9.48
CA PRO A 272 7.98 -10.99 10.30
C PRO A 272 7.28 -9.64 10.44
N ALA A 273 8.03 -8.54 10.30
CA ALA A 273 7.51 -7.19 10.37
C ALA A 273 6.54 -6.87 9.22
N HIS A 274 6.58 -7.64 8.12
CA HIS A 274 5.62 -7.54 7.03
C HIS A 274 4.26 -8.21 7.33
N CYS A 275 4.07 -8.84 8.49
CA CYS A 275 2.81 -9.51 8.78
C CYS A 275 1.68 -8.48 9.06
N PRO A 276 0.45 -8.70 8.53
CA PRO A 276 -0.67 -7.77 8.73
C PRO A 276 -0.98 -7.46 10.19
N GLN A 277 -0.74 -8.40 11.11
CA GLN A 277 -0.97 -8.18 12.54
C GLN A 277 -0.11 -7.03 13.10
N ASP A 278 1.13 -6.87 12.63
CA ASP A 278 1.98 -5.77 13.09
C ASP A 278 1.46 -4.41 12.57
N TYR A 279 0.91 -4.35 11.37
CA TYR A 279 0.25 -3.17 10.84
C TYR A 279 -1.04 -2.82 11.59
N VAL A 280 -1.87 -3.81 11.91
CA VAL A 280 -3.07 -3.63 12.75
C VAL A 280 -2.68 -3.13 14.14
N ASN A 281 -1.64 -3.70 14.75
CA ASN A 281 -1.16 -3.25 16.05
C ASN A 281 -0.61 -1.83 15.98
N ALA A 282 0.15 -1.50 14.94
CA ALA A 282 0.71 -0.18 14.73
C ALA A 282 -0.38 0.90 14.64
N THR A 283 -1.45 0.67 13.88
CA THR A 283 -2.55 1.63 13.76
C THR A 283 -3.46 1.69 14.98
N ARG A 284 -3.62 0.59 15.74
CA ARG A 284 -4.44 0.57 16.97
C ARG A 284 -3.73 1.12 18.19
N LEU A 285 -2.40 0.95 18.29
CA LEU A 285 -1.59 1.38 19.44
C LEU A 285 -0.87 2.71 19.21
N GLY A 286 -0.71 3.10 17.95
CA GLY A 286 -0.13 4.37 17.54
C GLY A 286 -1.02 5.57 17.88
N SER A 287 -0.41 6.74 18.11
CA SER A 287 -1.18 7.98 18.19
C SER A 287 -1.72 8.35 16.80
N ALA A 288 -2.97 8.79 16.73
CA ALA A 288 -3.57 9.33 15.51
C ALA A 288 -2.92 10.67 15.08
N ASP A 289 -2.18 11.34 15.96
CA ASP A 289 -1.52 12.62 15.68
C ASP A 289 -0.49 12.52 14.54
N VAL A 290 0.02 11.31 14.26
CA VAL A 290 0.99 11.07 13.18
C VAL A 290 0.42 11.36 11.80
N PHE A 291 -0.92 11.35 11.65
CA PHE A 291 -1.59 11.68 10.39
C PHE A 291 -1.88 13.18 10.24
N GLN A 292 -1.62 13.99 11.27
CA GLN A 292 -1.77 15.44 11.16
C GLN A 292 -0.64 16.04 10.29
N PRO A 293 -0.93 17.09 9.51
CA PRO A 293 0.10 17.79 8.73
C PRO A 293 1.22 18.27 9.65
N LEU A 294 2.49 18.00 9.27
CA LEU A 294 3.65 18.53 9.97
C LEU A 294 3.59 20.07 9.98
N LEU A 295 3.25 20.66 11.13
CA LEU A 295 3.41 22.09 11.37
C LEU A 295 4.91 22.38 11.49
N VAL A 296 5.51 22.92 10.44
CA VAL A 296 6.91 23.38 10.50
C VAL A 296 6.94 24.74 11.18
N PRO A 297 7.71 24.93 12.27
CA PRO A 297 7.94 26.27 12.82
C PRO A 297 8.73 27.08 11.79
N THR A 298 8.17 28.20 11.32
CA THR A 298 8.97 29.19 10.58
C THR A 298 9.80 30.02 11.55
N SER A 299 10.94 30.53 11.10
CA SER A 299 11.84 31.40 11.89
C SER A 299 11.17 32.67 12.43
N ASN A 300 9.94 32.98 11.99
CA ASN A 300 9.17 34.16 12.40
C ASN A 300 7.96 33.83 13.28
N GLY A 301 7.85 32.63 13.85
CA GLY A 301 6.80 32.29 14.83
C GLY A 301 5.40 32.07 14.26
N ASN A 302 5.20 32.23 12.94
CA ASN A 302 3.94 31.89 12.28
C ASN A 302 3.93 30.41 11.86
N LYS A 303 2.88 29.70 12.30
CA LYS A 303 2.60 28.32 11.87
C LYS A 303 1.98 28.36 10.48
N VAL A 304 2.64 27.75 9.49
CA VAL A 304 2.09 27.57 8.15
C VAL A 304 1.89 26.07 7.93
N VAL A 305 0.71 25.69 7.43
CA VAL A 305 0.46 24.33 6.97
C VAL A 305 1.30 24.12 5.72
N LYS A 306 2.25 23.19 5.77
CA LYS A 306 2.97 22.77 4.56
C LYS A 306 2.01 21.93 3.73
N THR A 307 1.35 22.53 2.74
CA THR A 307 0.84 21.76 1.60
C THR A 307 2.08 21.20 0.89
N GLN A 308 2.16 19.86 0.84
CA GLN A 308 3.21 19.10 0.18
C GLN A 308 2.73 18.61 -1.17
#